data_AF-A0AAD9UHQ7-F1
#
_entry.id   AF-A0AAD9UHQ7-F1
#
_cell.length_a   1.000
_cell.length_b   1.000
_cell.length_c   1.000
_cell.angle_alpha   90.00
_cell.angle_beta   90.00
_cell.angle_gamma   90.00
#
_symmetry.space_group_name_H-M   'P 1'
#
loop_
_entity.id
_entity.type
_entity.pdbx_description
1 polymer ?
#
loop_
_entity_poly.entity_id
_entity_poly.type
_entity_poly.pdbx_seq_one_letter_code
_entity_poly.pdbx_strand_id
1 'polypeptide(L)'
;MYMGRMVSLFFNKGAACNETLTGDSPCWASVPSITRADAYRMFLACFALLLGPFVFFNIQQMKYLQVFTALIRWLSFFTMIVLACIQLAKGHDRGNPQLARFSGIPMLFGVCVYSFMCHHSLPSIATPISNKSRIHSLFAADYSLILVFYLVLSLTGVFTFANIKDLYTLNFQPDPCFPSIDPVNSVDFIGYFLALFPLFALSSNFPIVGITLRENLKTLFLQEGRVYPWLVDRILFPVMALLPPVTIAMVTNNVEILVSITGSYAGVVIQYIVPACLVYLAQRSVRQRVGGDETASKNKHRSPFGHSLWMLFILVWSVVCVVAITVNHIIEASA
;
A
#
# COMPACT_ATOMS: atom_id res chain seq x y z
N MET A 1 -13.93 7.19 0.31
CA MET A 1 -14.32 7.46 1.72
C MET A 1 -13.48 8.54 2.40
N TYR A 2 -12.15 8.56 2.29
CA TYR A 2 -11.27 9.52 2.99
C TYR A 2 -11.65 10.99 2.82
N MET A 3 -11.83 11.45 1.59
CA MET A 3 -12.16 12.85 1.29
C MET A 3 -13.58 13.23 1.71
N GLY A 4 -14.57 12.33 1.52
CA GLY A 4 -15.93 12.52 2.02
C GLY A 4 -16.04 12.50 3.54
N ARG A 5 -15.23 11.68 4.22
CA ARG A 5 -15.17 11.62 5.69
C ARG A 5 -14.46 12.85 6.25
N MET A 6 -13.36 13.29 5.62
CA MET A 6 -12.67 14.54 5.94
C MET A 6 -13.60 15.74 5.78
N VAL A 7 -14.30 15.84 4.65
CA VAL A 7 -15.30 16.87 4.41
C VAL A 7 -16.44 16.79 5.43
N SER A 8 -16.96 15.61 5.76
CA SER A 8 -17.99 15.47 6.78
C SER A 8 -17.51 15.80 8.21
N LEU A 9 -16.25 15.51 8.54
CA LEU A 9 -15.65 15.78 9.85
C LEU A 9 -15.36 17.28 10.03
N PHE A 10 -14.97 17.98 8.96
CA PHE A 10 -14.73 19.43 9.01
C PHE A 10 -16.01 20.26 8.86
N PHE A 11 -17.03 19.79 8.13
CA PHE A 11 -18.23 20.58 7.81
C PHE A 11 -19.53 20.12 8.49
N ASN A 12 -19.57 18.96 9.16
CA ASN A 12 -20.76 18.49 9.85
C ASN A 12 -20.48 18.24 11.34
N LYS A 13 -20.50 19.33 12.13
CA LYS A 13 -20.35 19.32 13.60
C LYS A 13 -21.53 18.69 14.36
N GLY A 14 -22.53 18.13 13.67
CA GLY A 14 -23.81 17.70 14.27
C GLY A 14 -24.11 16.21 14.27
N ALA A 15 -23.16 15.33 13.90
CA ALA A 15 -23.43 13.90 13.87
C ALA A 15 -23.57 13.33 15.30
N ALA A 16 -24.74 12.77 15.61
CA ALA A 16 -24.99 12.08 16.87
C ALA A 16 -24.16 10.78 16.96
N CYS A 17 -23.64 10.48 18.13
CA CYS A 17 -22.60 9.48 18.34
C CYS A 17 -22.98 8.01 18.10
N ASN A 18 -24.27 7.76 17.87
CA ASN A 18 -24.80 6.43 17.64
C ASN A 18 -25.27 6.20 16.19
N GLU A 19 -25.10 7.17 15.28
CA GLU A 19 -25.47 6.97 13.88
C GLU A 19 -24.29 6.45 13.05
N THR A 20 -24.42 5.21 12.58
CA THR A 20 -23.59 4.67 11.50
C THR A 20 -23.97 5.36 10.20
N LEU A 21 -23.26 6.43 9.88
CA LEU A 21 -23.50 7.20 8.66
C LEU A 21 -23.17 6.38 7.41
N THR A 22 -24.19 5.97 6.67
CA THR A 22 -24.10 5.17 5.45
C THR A 22 -23.73 6.01 4.21
N GLY A 23 -23.38 5.35 3.11
CA GLY A 23 -23.01 6.02 1.85
C GLY A 23 -24.11 6.92 1.27
N ASP A 24 -25.37 6.58 1.55
CA ASP A 24 -26.57 7.30 1.08
C ASP A 24 -26.91 8.51 1.94
N SER A 25 -26.25 8.67 3.10
CA SER A 25 -26.44 9.85 3.93
C SER A 25 -25.92 11.12 3.24
N PRO A 26 -26.54 12.28 3.47
CA PRO A 26 -26.10 13.54 2.90
C PRO A 26 -24.67 13.88 3.37
N CYS A 27 -23.84 14.38 2.45
CA CYS A 27 -22.47 14.75 2.75
C CYS A 27 -22.40 16.07 3.53
N TRP A 28 -23.25 17.04 3.18
CA TRP A 28 -23.35 18.35 3.83
C TRP A 28 -24.78 18.62 4.28
N ALA A 29 -24.94 19.22 5.46
CA ALA A 29 -26.24 19.68 5.94
C ALA A 29 -26.84 20.79 5.05
N SER A 30 -25.98 21.61 4.43
CA SER A 30 -26.38 22.70 3.53
C SER A 30 -26.79 22.24 2.13
N VAL A 31 -26.35 21.05 1.70
CA VAL A 31 -26.65 20.50 0.36
C VAL A 31 -27.09 19.04 0.51
N PRO A 32 -28.38 18.80 0.86
CA PRO A 32 -28.89 17.46 1.13
C PRO A 32 -28.92 16.55 -0.10
N SER A 33 -28.88 17.12 -1.31
CA SER A 33 -28.95 16.39 -2.58
C SER A 33 -27.69 15.60 -2.92
N ILE A 34 -26.54 15.94 -2.32
CA ILE A 34 -25.28 15.25 -2.59
C ILE A 34 -25.01 14.25 -1.47
N THR A 35 -25.10 12.97 -1.81
CA THR A 35 -24.75 11.88 -0.88
C THR A 35 -23.23 11.81 -0.67
N ARG A 36 -22.80 11.12 0.38
CA ARG A 36 -21.37 10.87 0.62
C ARG A 36 -20.73 10.04 -0.48
N ALA A 37 -21.47 9.10 -1.07
CA ALA A 37 -21.02 8.31 -2.19
C ALA A 37 -20.79 9.20 -3.44
N ASP A 38 -21.70 10.14 -3.71
CA ASP A 38 -21.58 11.07 -4.84
C ASP A 38 -20.41 12.01 -4.64
N ALA A 39 -20.26 12.61 -3.45
CA ALA A 39 -19.12 13.47 -3.13
C ALA A 39 -17.79 12.71 -3.31
N TYR A 40 -17.71 11.46 -2.86
CA TYR A 40 -16.53 10.63 -3.06
C TYR A 40 -16.22 10.41 -4.55
N ARG A 41 -17.21 10.03 -5.36
CA ARG A 41 -17.05 9.80 -6.80
C ARG A 41 -16.65 11.08 -7.53
N MET A 42 -17.21 12.23 -7.15
CA MET A 42 -16.82 13.54 -7.70
C MET A 42 -15.35 13.87 -7.39
N PHE A 43 -14.92 13.69 -6.14
CA PHE A 43 -13.52 13.93 -5.77
C PHE A 43 -12.57 12.94 -6.44
N LEU A 44 -12.97 11.68 -6.58
CA LEU A 44 -12.20 10.67 -7.30
C LEU A 44 -12.07 11.03 -8.80
N ALA A 45 -13.15 11.48 -9.44
CA ALA A 45 -13.12 11.95 -10.82
C ALA A 45 -12.18 13.15 -10.97
N CYS A 46 -12.25 14.12 -10.05
CA CYS A 46 -11.33 15.26 -10.01
C CYS A 46 -9.86 14.81 -9.85
N PHE A 47 -9.60 13.89 -8.92
CA PHE A 47 -8.27 13.30 -8.73
C PHE A 47 -7.76 12.63 -10.01
N ALA A 48 -8.59 11.81 -10.66
CA ALA A 48 -8.23 11.12 -11.91
C ALA A 48 -7.99 12.10 -13.06
N LEU A 49 -8.78 13.18 -13.18
CA LEU A 49 -8.60 14.20 -14.21
C LEU A 49 -7.35 15.07 -13.98
N LEU A 50 -7.02 15.39 -12.73
CA LEU A 50 -5.86 16.19 -12.40
C LEU A 50 -4.56 15.38 -12.47
N LEU A 51 -4.56 14.15 -11.95
CA LEU A 51 -3.35 13.34 -11.79
C LEU A 51 -3.19 12.25 -12.85
N GLY A 52 -4.27 11.79 -13.47
CA GLY A 52 -4.23 10.83 -14.58
C GLY A 52 -3.39 11.28 -15.77
N PRO A 53 -3.45 12.56 -16.21
CA PRO A 53 -2.59 13.07 -17.28
C PRO A 53 -1.10 12.87 -17.01
N PHE A 54 -0.69 12.79 -15.75
CA PHE A 54 0.70 12.57 -15.42
C PHE A 54 1.23 11.18 -15.79
N VAL A 55 0.34 10.20 -15.98
CA VAL A 55 0.70 8.87 -16.51
C VAL A 55 1.12 8.92 -17.98
N PHE A 56 0.86 10.02 -18.69
CA PHE A 56 1.35 10.25 -20.05
C PHE A 56 2.78 10.83 -20.08
N PHE A 57 3.29 11.31 -18.96
CA PHE A 57 4.66 11.84 -18.84
C PHE A 57 5.69 10.75 -18.50
N ASN A 58 6.95 11.14 -18.35
CA ASN A 58 8.06 10.24 -18.05
C ASN A 58 8.42 10.25 -16.56
N ILE A 59 8.91 9.12 -16.05
CA ILE A 59 9.23 8.95 -14.62
C ILE A 59 10.32 9.91 -14.12
N GLN A 60 11.26 10.31 -14.98
CA GLN A 60 12.35 11.24 -14.68
C GLN A 60 11.84 12.62 -14.23
N GLN A 61 10.66 13.04 -14.72
CA GLN A 61 10.06 14.33 -14.38
C GLN A 61 9.43 14.34 -12.97
N MET A 62 9.33 13.16 -12.32
CA MET A 62 8.68 12.99 -11.01
C MET A 62 9.65 12.97 -9.82
N LYS A 63 10.96 13.04 -10.04
CA LYS A 63 11.98 12.97 -8.97
C LYS A 63 11.73 13.98 -7.85
N TYR A 64 11.49 15.24 -8.20
CA TYR A 64 11.28 16.29 -7.20
C TYR A 64 10.01 16.07 -6.38
N LEU A 65 8.94 15.60 -7.05
CA LEU A 65 7.68 15.26 -6.39
C LEU A 65 7.85 14.07 -5.43
N GLN A 66 8.67 13.07 -5.78
CA GLN A 66 9.03 11.95 -4.91
C GLN A 66 9.79 12.40 -3.66
N VAL A 67 10.84 13.22 -3.83
CA VAL A 67 11.63 13.73 -2.70
C VAL A 67 10.77 14.57 -1.77
N PHE A 68 9.96 15.48 -2.33
CA PHE A 68 9.02 16.30 -1.56
C PHE A 68 8.03 15.44 -0.78
N THR A 69 7.40 14.46 -1.43
CA THR A 69 6.44 13.57 -0.75
C THR A 69 7.13 12.71 0.31
N ALA A 70 8.37 12.26 0.08
CA ALA A 70 9.13 11.48 1.06
C ALA A 70 9.35 12.29 2.34
N LEU A 71 9.73 13.57 2.23
CA LEU A 71 9.87 14.46 3.39
C LEU A 71 8.55 14.61 4.16
N ILE A 72 7.44 14.82 3.44
CA ILE A 72 6.11 14.88 4.06
C ILE A 72 5.78 13.58 4.79
N ARG A 73 6.06 12.40 4.20
CA ARG A 73 5.84 11.10 4.84
C ARG A 73 6.57 10.97 6.16
N TRP A 74 7.85 11.31 6.17
CA TRP A 74 8.66 11.28 7.39
C TRP A 74 8.06 12.19 8.46
N LEU A 75 7.71 13.43 8.11
CA LEU A 75 7.08 14.37 9.04
C LEU A 75 5.75 13.83 9.58
N SER A 76 4.87 13.31 8.72
CA SER A 76 3.58 12.74 9.15
C SER A 76 3.75 11.52 10.04
N PHE A 77 4.67 10.60 9.73
CA PHE A 77 4.92 9.42 10.57
C PHE A 77 5.44 9.80 11.94
N PHE A 78 6.42 10.71 12.03
CA PHE A 78 6.93 11.18 13.32
C PHE A 78 5.84 11.89 14.13
N THR A 79 5.05 12.77 13.51
CA THR A 79 3.94 13.44 14.19
C THR A 79 2.93 12.44 14.75
N MET A 80 2.52 11.42 13.97
CA MET A 80 1.57 10.41 14.45
C MET A 80 2.12 9.59 15.62
N ILE A 81 3.40 9.21 15.59
CA ILE A 81 4.06 8.49 16.70
C ILE A 81 4.10 9.38 17.95
N VAL A 82 4.56 10.62 17.82
CA VAL A 82 4.67 11.57 18.95
C VAL A 82 3.30 11.82 19.58
N LEU A 83 2.26 12.07 18.76
CA LEU A 83 0.91 12.29 19.27
C LEU A 83 0.37 11.05 19.99
N ALA A 84 0.54 9.85 19.44
CA ALA A 84 0.11 8.62 20.11
C ALA A 84 0.84 8.42 21.45
N CYS A 85 2.15 8.64 21.49
CA CYS A 85 2.93 8.56 22.73
C CYS A 85 2.50 9.58 23.78
N ILE A 86 2.22 10.83 23.39
CA ILE A 86 1.71 11.86 24.32
C ILE A 86 0.38 11.42 24.93
N GLN A 87 -0.51 10.81 24.13
CA GLN A 87 -1.82 10.36 24.60
C GLN A 87 -1.70 9.19 25.59
N LEU A 88 -0.82 8.23 25.30
CA LEU A 88 -0.51 7.15 26.24
C LEU A 88 0.08 7.69 27.54
N ALA A 89 1.02 8.63 27.46
CA ALA A 89 1.64 9.24 28.63
C ALA A 89 0.65 10.03 29.51
N LYS A 90 -0.42 10.56 28.92
CA LYS A 90 -1.52 11.25 29.62
C LYS A 90 -2.54 10.30 30.24
N GLY A 91 -2.40 8.98 30.08
CA GLY A 91 -3.38 8.00 30.55
C GLY A 91 -4.64 7.94 29.68
N HIS A 92 -4.53 8.29 28.39
CA HIS A 92 -5.58 8.09 27.40
C HIS A 92 -5.43 6.75 26.66
N ASP A 93 -5.06 5.68 27.37
CA ASP A 93 -4.92 4.31 26.89
C ASP A 93 -6.29 3.63 26.73
N ARG A 94 -7.11 4.16 25.83
CA ARG A 94 -8.48 3.64 25.61
C ARG A 94 -8.48 2.33 24.81
N GLY A 95 -7.36 2.01 24.15
CA GLY A 95 -7.19 0.78 23.40
C GLY A 95 -6.98 -0.41 24.34
N ASN A 96 -7.92 -1.35 24.31
CA ASN A 96 -7.86 -2.58 25.11
C ASN A 96 -7.70 -3.80 24.18
N PRO A 97 -6.52 -3.99 23.55
CA PRO A 97 -6.34 -5.10 22.63
C PRO A 97 -6.42 -6.44 23.35
N GLN A 98 -7.07 -7.41 22.72
CA GLN A 98 -7.01 -8.79 23.16
C GLN A 98 -5.58 -9.33 22.96
N LEU A 99 -5.08 -10.12 23.91
CA LEU A 99 -3.73 -10.72 23.87
C LEU A 99 -3.48 -11.54 22.60
N ALA A 100 -4.48 -12.25 22.11
CA ALA A 100 -4.41 -12.97 20.85
C ALA A 100 -5.82 -13.13 20.25
N ARG A 101 -5.96 -12.81 18.96
CA ARG A 101 -7.18 -13.05 18.19
C ARG A 101 -6.85 -13.80 16.91
N PHE A 102 -6.98 -15.13 16.95
CA PHE A 102 -6.64 -16.01 15.83
C PHE A 102 -7.46 -15.73 14.57
N SER A 103 -8.67 -15.19 14.71
CA SER A 103 -9.51 -14.81 13.56
C SER A 103 -8.89 -13.69 12.69
N GLY A 104 -7.97 -12.88 13.23
CA GLY A 104 -7.31 -11.81 12.47
C GLY A 104 -6.05 -12.24 11.72
N ILE A 105 -5.54 -13.46 11.96
CA ILE A 105 -4.28 -13.95 11.37
C ILE A 105 -4.32 -14.01 9.83
N PRO A 106 -5.40 -14.50 9.18
CA PRO A 106 -5.44 -14.54 7.72
C PRO A 106 -5.35 -13.14 7.10
N MET A 107 -6.09 -12.17 7.65
CA MET A 107 -6.06 -10.80 7.16
C MET A 107 -4.69 -10.15 7.42
N LEU A 108 -4.09 -10.39 8.58
CA LEU A 108 -2.74 -9.94 8.91
C LEU A 108 -1.73 -10.41 7.86
N PHE A 109 -1.85 -11.64 7.35
CA PHE A 109 -0.98 -12.15 6.31
C PHE A 109 -1.01 -11.30 5.04
N GLY A 110 -2.21 -11.02 4.52
CA GLY A 110 -2.40 -10.20 3.32
C GLY A 110 -1.81 -8.80 3.50
N VAL A 111 -2.06 -8.19 4.66
CA VAL A 111 -1.54 -6.86 5.02
C VAL A 111 -0.01 -6.89 5.13
N CYS A 112 0.61 -7.91 5.73
CA CYS A 112 2.06 -8.03 5.84
C CYS A 112 2.73 -8.18 4.47
N VAL A 113 2.22 -9.07 3.60
CA VAL A 113 2.75 -9.26 2.25
C VAL A 113 2.65 -7.95 1.45
N TYR A 114 1.51 -7.27 1.55
CA TYR A 114 1.34 -5.96 0.90
C TYR A 114 2.30 -4.90 1.45
N SER A 115 2.46 -4.83 2.78
CA SER A 115 3.30 -3.83 3.46
C SER A 115 4.78 -3.93 3.07
N PHE A 116 5.28 -5.14 2.79
CA PHE A 116 6.65 -5.37 2.34
C PHE A 116 6.81 -5.48 0.81
N MET A 117 5.79 -5.09 0.05
CA MET A 117 5.83 -5.13 -1.41
C MET A 117 6.66 -3.97 -2.00
N CYS A 118 7.92 -4.22 -2.34
CA CYS A 118 8.74 -3.27 -3.11
C CYS A 118 9.39 -3.88 -4.37
N HIS A 119 9.21 -5.19 -4.58
CA HIS A 119 9.84 -5.99 -5.63
C HIS A 119 9.72 -5.43 -7.06
N HIS A 120 8.60 -4.77 -7.37
CA HIS A 120 8.37 -4.18 -8.70
C HIS A 120 9.29 -2.98 -8.99
N SER A 121 9.82 -2.33 -7.95
CA SER A 121 10.71 -1.16 -8.06
C SER A 121 12.18 -1.50 -7.75
N LEU A 122 12.44 -2.63 -7.07
CA LEU A 122 13.78 -3.06 -6.70
C LEU A 122 14.75 -3.17 -7.90
N PRO A 123 14.38 -3.72 -9.06
CA PRO A 123 15.31 -3.82 -10.20
C PRO A 123 15.82 -2.46 -10.68
N SER A 124 14.92 -1.47 -10.82
CA SER A 124 15.28 -0.12 -11.27
C SER A 124 16.16 0.62 -10.27
N ILE A 125 16.04 0.30 -8.98
CA ILE A 125 16.88 0.87 -7.91
C ILE A 125 18.23 0.13 -7.83
N ALA A 126 18.23 -1.21 -7.93
CA ALA A 126 19.41 -2.05 -7.74
C ALA A 126 20.37 -2.05 -8.94
N THR A 127 19.84 -1.97 -10.17
CA THR A 127 20.63 -1.97 -11.41
C THR A 127 21.67 -0.84 -11.44
N PRO A 128 21.31 0.44 -11.20
CA PRO A 128 22.25 1.56 -11.28
C PRO A 128 23.27 1.62 -10.12
N ILE A 129 23.17 0.76 -9.09
CA ILE A 129 24.15 0.74 -7.98
C ILE A 129 25.49 0.21 -8.49
N SER A 130 26.52 1.05 -8.52
CA SER A 130 27.85 0.71 -9.02
C SER A 130 28.52 -0.42 -8.22
N ASN A 131 28.51 -0.33 -6.89
CA ASN A 131 29.12 -1.34 -6.01
C ASN A 131 28.05 -2.15 -5.27
N LYS A 132 27.87 -3.41 -5.68
CA LYS A 132 26.86 -4.32 -5.14
C LYS A 132 27.35 -5.16 -3.94
N SER A 133 28.56 -4.93 -3.44
CA SER A 133 29.16 -5.74 -2.35
C SER A 133 28.34 -5.76 -1.06
N ARG A 134 27.65 -4.66 -0.73
CA ARG A 134 26.85 -4.51 0.50
C ARG A 134 25.34 -4.49 0.24
N ILE A 135 24.90 -4.84 -0.97
CA ILE A 135 23.50 -4.66 -1.37
C ILE A 135 22.52 -5.46 -0.50
N HIS A 136 22.88 -6.68 -0.12
CA HIS A 136 22.06 -7.49 0.78
C HIS A 136 21.96 -6.90 2.19
N SER A 137 23.06 -6.35 2.72
CA SER A 137 23.06 -5.72 4.05
C SER A 137 22.26 -4.42 4.03
N LEU A 138 22.33 -3.65 2.94
CA LEU A 138 21.54 -2.43 2.78
C LEU A 138 20.04 -2.76 2.78
N PHE A 139 19.61 -3.72 1.97
CA PHE A 139 18.21 -4.15 1.97
C PHE A 139 17.78 -4.73 3.32
N ALA A 140 18.61 -5.52 4.00
CA ALA A 140 18.29 -6.05 5.33
C ALA A 140 18.08 -4.92 6.35
N ALA A 141 18.92 -3.88 6.32
CA ALA A 141 18.75 -2.70 7.16
C ALA A 141 17.47 -1.93 6.83
N ASP A 142 17.17 -1.73 5.54
CA ASP A 142 15.96 -1.03 5.08
C ASP A 142 14.69 -1.78 5.51
N TYR A 143 14.61 -3.08 5.29
CA TYR A 143 13.47 -3.91 5.70
C TYR A 143 13.30 -3.95 7.22
N SER A 144 14.41 -4.00 7.98
CA SER A 144 14.37 -3.96 9.44
C SER A 144 13.88 -2.61 9.95
N LEU A 145 14.31 -1.51 9.33
CA LEU A 145 13.85 -0.16 9.66
C LEU A 145 12.34 -0.03 9.42
N ILE A 146 11.86 -0.49 8.25
CA ILE A 146 10.42 -0.51 7.91
C ILE A 146 9.61 -1.31 8.93
N LEU A 147 10.10 -2.50 9.31
CA LEU A 147 9.45 -3.33 10.33
C LEU A 147 9.33 -2.60 11.66
N VAL A 148 10.41 -1.96 12.13
CA VAL A 148 10.39 -1.17 13.38
C VAL A 148 9.36 -0.04 13.28
N PHE A 149 9.31 0.69 12.17
CA PHE A 149 8.30 1.75 11.98
C PHE A 149 6.87 1.22 12.04
N TYR A 150 6.59 0.10 11.36
CA TYR A 150 5.26 -0.51 11.39
C TYR A 150 4.90 -1.02 12.78
N LEU A 151 5.83 -1.63 13.51
CA LEU A 151 5.60 -2.07 14.88
C LEU A 151 5.34 -0.90 15.82
N VAL A 152 6.14 0.17 15.75
CA VAL A 152 5.95 1.36 16.60
C VAL A 152 4.60 2.00 16.32
N LEU A 153 4.24 2.22 15.05
CA LEU A 153 2.95 2.81 14.67
C LEU A 153 1.76 1.93 15.11
N SER A 154 1.83 0.63 14.85
CA SER A 154 0.73 -0.28 15.18
C SER A 154 0.56 -0.44 16.69
N LEU A 155 1.65 -0.66 17.44
CA LEU A 155 1.58 -0.83 18.89
C LEU A 155 1.10 0.45 19.57
N THR A 156 1.69 1.61 19.25
CA THR A 156 1.23 2.89 19.84
C THR A 156 -0.23 3.16 19.49
N GLY A 157 -0.65 2.92 18.25
CA GLY A 157 -2.04 3.11 17.81
C GLY A 157 -3.04 2.19 18.53
N VAL A 158 -2.72 0.91 18.63
CA VAL A 158 -3.61 -0.12 19.21
C VAL A 158 -3.87 0.11 20.69
N PHE A 159 -2.90 0.62 21.45
CA PHE A 159 -3.11 0.97 22.86
C PHE A 159 -3.76 2.36 23.04
N THR A 160 -3.57 3.28 22.08
CA THR A 160 -4.13 4.64 22.19
C THR A 160 -5.62 4.70 21.84
N PHE A 161 -6.03 4.05 20.74
CA PHE A 161 -7.36 4.23 20.16
C PHE A 161 -8.26 3.04 20.46
N ALA A 162 -9.49 3.31 20.95
CA ALA A 162 -10.47 2.26 21.22
C ALA A 162 -11.00 1.61 19.92
N ASN A 163 -11.22 2.41 18.88
CA ASN A 163 -11.68 1.96 17.56
C ASN A 163 -10.73 2.49 16.50
N ILE A 164 -9.94 1.62 15.89
CA ILE A 164 -8.99 1.98 14.84
C ILE A 164 -9.74 2.13 13.52
N LYS A 165 -9.65 3.32 12.91
CA LYS A 165 -10.19 3.60 11.57
C LYS A 165 -9.27 3.03 10.48
N ASP A 166 -9.84 2.66 9.33
CA ASP A 166 -9.17 2.00 8.19
C ASP A 166 -7.89 2.72 7.72
N LEU A 167 -7.86 4.05 7.86
CA LEU A 167 -6.68 4.86 7.61
C LEU A 167 -6.21 5.45 8.93
N TYR A 168 -4.95 5.16 9.27
CA TYR A 168 -4.39 5.50 10.58
C TYR A 168 -4.46 7.01 10.89
N THR A 169 -4.29 7.87 9.88
CA THR A 169 -4.38 9.33 10.01
C THR A 169 -5.74 9.84 10.49
N LEU A 170 -6.82 9.09 10.23
CA LEU A 170 -8.17 9.45 10.64
C LEU A 170 -8.38 9.35 12.15
N ASN A 171 -7.54 8.58 12.85
CA ASN A 171 -7.62 8.44 14.31
C ASN A 171 -7.18 9.72 15.05
N PHE A 172 -6.44 10.60 14.37
CA PHE A 172 -5.97 11.88 14.93
C PHE A 172 -6.89 13.06 14.58
N GLN A 173 -8.00 12.82 13.88
CA GLN A 173 -8.98 13.86 13.55
C GLN A 173 -9.92 14.10 14.71
N PRO A 174 -10.45 15.34 14.88
CA PRO A 174 -11.44 15.64 15.90
C PRO A 174 -12.63 14.68 15.78
N ASP A 175 -12.92 13.97 16.86
CA ASP A 175 -14.06 13.07 16.93
C ASP A 175 -15.09 13.67 17.91
N PRO A 176 -16.30 14.03 17.45
CA PRO A 176 -17.29 14.69 18.30
C PRO A 176 -17.78 13.79 19.44
N CYS A 177 -17.59 12.47 19.31
CA CYS A 177 -18.10 11.46 20.24
C CYS A 177 -17.07 11.03 21.26
N PHE A 178 -15.82 11.10 20.84
CA PHE A 178 -14.68 10.95 21.70
C PHE A 178 -13.85 12.20 21.48
N PRO A 179 -14.07 13.29 22.23
CA PRO A 179 -13.12 14.40 22.33
C PRO A 179 -11.84 13.80 22.93
N SER A 180 -11.08 13.16 22.06
CA SER A 180 -10.06 12.18 22.36
C SER A 180 -8.72 12.86 22.48
N ILE A 181 -8.67 14.15 22.13
CA ILE A 181 -7.50 14.99 22.17
C ILE A 181 -7.90 16.14 23.09
N ASP A 182 -7.52 16.06 24.37
CA ASP A 182 -7.11 17.26 25.10
C ASP A 182 -6.29 18.10 24.11
N PRO A 183 -6.42 19.42 24.03
CA PRO A 183 -5.83 20.25 22.98
C PRO A 183 -4.30 20.20 22.95
N VAL A 184 -3.74 19.07 22.52
CA VAL A 184 -2.45 18.83 21.90
C VAL A 184 -2.64 18.93 20.38
N ASN A 185 -3.91 18.98 19.92
CA ASN A 185 -4.33 19.69 18.71
C ASN A 185 -4.63 21.17 19.02
N SER A 186 -3.91 21.81 19.94
CA SER A 186 -3.98 23.28 20.13
C SER A 186 -3.56 24.06 18.87
N VAL A 187 -3.11 23.35 17.82
CA VAL A 187 -2.82 23.91 16.51
C VAL A 187 -3.68 23.16 15.47
N ASP A 188 -4.76 23.80 15.02
CA ASP A 188 -5.64 23.30 13.93
C ASP A 188 -4.83 22.80 12.72
N PHE A 189 -3.67 23.41 12.47
CA PHE A 189 -2.72 23.03 11.43
C PHE A 189 -2.34 21.55 11.44
N ILE A 190 -2.06 20.94 12.60
CA ILE A 190 -1.61 19.54 12.68
C ILE A 190 -2.73 18.59 12.23
N GLY A 191 -3.97 18.89 12.64
CA GLY A 191 -5.15 18.14 12.23
C GLY A 191 -5.33 18.18 10.71
N TYR A 192 -5.30 19.37 10.11
CA TYR A 192 -5.37 19.53 8.65
C TYR A 192 -4.19 18.88 7.93
N PHE A 193 -2.98 18.99 8.45
CA PHE A 193 -1.78 18.39 7.87
C PHE A 193 -1.90 16.86 7.79
N LEU A 194 -2.25 16.20 8.90
CA LEU A 194 -2.43 14.74 8.93
C LEU A 194 -3.62 14.31 8.07
N ALA A 195 -4.67 15.14 8.00
CA ALA A 195 -5.81 14.89 7.12
C ALA A 195 -5.44 15.01 5.64
N LEU A 196 -4.57 15.94 5.24
CA LEU A 196 -4.17 16.08 3.82
C LEU A 196 -3.04 15.14 3.42
N PHE A 197 -2.28 14.61 4.38
CA PHE A 197 -1.10 13.78 4.10
C PHE A 197 -1.36 12.63 3.10
N PRO A 198 -2.39 11.77 3.27
CA PRO A 198 -2.67 10.70 2.32
C PRO A 198 -2.95 11.20 0.90
N LEU A 199 -3.54 12.39 0.75
CA LEU A 199 -3.75 12.99 -0.57
C LEU A 199 -2.39 13.27 -1.23
N PHE A 200 -1.46 13.93 -0.54
CA PHE A 200 -0.12 14.17 -1.08
C PHE A 200 0.65 12.88 -1.37
N ALA A 201 0.54 11.89 -0.48
CA ALA A 201 1.18 10.59 -0.65
C ALA A 201 0.66 9.84 -1.88
N LEU A 202 -0.64 9.91 -2.14
CA LEU A 202 -1.29 9.31 -3.30
C LEU A 202 -1.01 10.10 -4.59
N SER A 203 -0.93 11.42 -4.51
CA SER A 203 -0.70 12.30 -5.67
C SER A 203 0.62 12.03 -6.38
N SER A 204 1.66 11.61 -5.65
CA SER A 204 2.92 11.20 -6.25
C SER A 204 2.91 9.72 -6.64
N ASN A 205 2.44 8.83 -5.76
CA ASN A 205 2.43 7.39 -6.02
C ASN A 205 1.60 7.01 -7.25
N PHE A 206 0.42 7.61 -7.41
CA PHE A 206 -0.52 7.22 -8.46
C PHE A 206 0.07 7.40 -9.87
N PRO A 207 0.62 8.58 -10.24
CA PRO A 207 1.32 8.73 -11.52
C PRO A 207 2.52 7.82 -11.67
N ILE A 208 3.35 7.64 -10.63
CA ILE A 208 4.58 6.83 -10.71
C ILE A 208 4.24 5.38 -11.03
N VAL A 209 3.33 4.78 -10.27
CA VAL A 209 2.89 3.39 -10.47
C VAL A 209 2.19 3.25 -11.82
N GLY A 210 1.39 4.24 -12.23
CA GLY A 210 0.76 4.26 -13.55
C GLY A 210 1.76 4.28 -14.70
N ILE A 211 2.83 5.09 -14.61
CA ILE A 211 3.91 5.11 -15.60
C ILE A 211 4.63 3.76 -15.62
N THR A 212 4.95 3.18 -14.47
CA THR A 212 5.59 1.86 -14.40
C THR A 212 4.72 0.77 -15.03
N LEU A 213 3.41 0.77 -14.77
CA LEU A 213 2.49 -0.19 -15.38
C LEU A 213 2.41 0.00 -16.90
N ARG A 214 2.31 1.26 -17.36
CA ARG A 214 2.34 1.60 -18.80
C ARG A 214 3.58 1.04 -19.48
N GLU A 215 4.76 1.27 -18.93
CA GLU A 215 6.02 0.77 -19.52
C GLU A 215 6.06 -0.76 -19.54
N ASN A 216 5.63 -1.43 -18.46
CA ASN A 216 5.56 -2.89 -18.44
C ASN A 216 4.58 -3.45 -19.49
N LEU A 217 3.43 -2.81 -19.69
CA LEU A 217 2.48 -3.20 -20.74
C LEU A 217 3.09 -3.02 -22.13
N LYS A 218 3.82 -1.92 -22.36
CA LYS A 218 4.55 -1.71 -23.62
C LYS A 218 5.56 -2.82 -23.87
N THR A 219 6.41 -3.13 -22.89
CA THR A 219 7.39 -4.22 -23.01
C THR A 219 6.74 -5.58 -23.25
N LEU A 220 5.56 -5.84 -22.69
CA LEU A 220 4.84 -7.10 -22.86
C LEU A 220 4.23 -7.25 -24.26
N PHE A 221 3.66 -6.18 -24.81
CA PHE A 221 2.86 -6.24 -26.04
C PHE A 221 3.57 -5.69 -27.28
N LEU A 222 4.58 -4.84 -27.13
CA LEU A 222 5.35 -4.29 -28.24
C LEU A 222 6.62 -5.11 -28.48
N GLN A 223 6.88 -5.42 -29.74
CA GLN A 223 8.11 -6.07 -30.16
C GLN A 223 9.20 -5.03 -30.39
N GLU A 224 10.42 -5.33 -29.91
CA GLU A 224 11.59 -4.50 -30.18
C GLU A 224 11.82 -4.37 -31.70
N GLY A 225 12.02 -3.14 -32.18
CA GLY A 225 12.32 -2.83 -33.58
C GLY A 225 11.12 -2.62 -34.51
N ARG A 226 9.87 -2.79 -34.05
CA ARG A 226 8.69 -2.41 -34.83
C ARG A 226 8.24 -0.98 -34.56
N VAL A 227 7.84 -0.26 -35.60
CA VAL A 227 7.23 1.07 -35.50
C VAL A 227 5.73 0.90 -35.26
N TYR A 228 5.22 1.50 -34.19
CA TYR A 228 3.80 1.48 -33.84
C TYR A 228 3.15 2.84 -34.11
N PRO A 229 1.84 2.89 -34.43
CA PRO A 229 1.12 4.14 -34.58
C PRO A 229 1.20 4.99 -33.31
N TRP A 230 1.26 6.32 -33.48
CA TRP A 230 1.34 7.28 -32.37
C TRP A 230 0.23 7.07 -31.31
N LEU A 231 -0.98 6.73 -31.75
CA LEU A 231 -2.11 6.48 -30.85
C LEU A 231 -1.88 5.26 -29.95
N VAL A 232 -1.31 4.20 -30.52
CA VAL A 232 -1.01 2.97 -29.78
C VAL A 232 0.11 3.24 -28.79
N ASP A 233 1.19 3.88 -29.22
CA ASP A 233 2.36 4.12 -28.37
C ASP A 233 2.08 5.15 -27.25
N ARG A 234 1.36 6.24 -27.54
CA ARG A 234 1.17 7.35 -26.57
C ARG A 234 -0.17 7.39 -25.86
N ILE A 235 -1.24 6.77 -26.37
CA ILE A 235 -2.58 6.89 -25.75
C ILE A 235 -3.08 5.55 -25.22
N LEU A 236 -2.97 4.47 -25.99
CA LEU A 236 -3.55 3.18 -25.62
C LEU A 236 -2.99 2.65 -24.28
N PHE A 237 -1.65 2.57 -24.14
CA PHE A 237 -1.03 2.01 -22.93
C PHE A 237 -1.28 2.83 -21.65
N PRO A 238 -1.16 4.18 -21.64
CA PRO A 238 -1.57 4.96 -20.47
C PRO A 238 -3.03 4.76 -20.09
N VAL A 239 -3.94 4.73 -21.07
CA VAL A 239 -5.38 4.52 -20.80
C VAL A 239 -5.62 3.13 -20.22
N MET A 240 -4.99 2.08 -20.77
CA MET A 240 -5.06 0.73 -20.22
C MET A 240 -4.49 0.64 -18.81
N ALA A 241 -3.47 1.44 -18.46
CA ALA A 241 -2.91 1.50 -17.11
C ALA A 241 -3.81 2.25 -16.13
N LEU A 242 -4.54 3.28 -16.58
CA LEU A 242 -5.39 4.13 -15.74
C LEU A 242 -6.80 3.57 -15.53
N LEU A 243 -7.36 2.91 -16.53
CA LEU A 243 -8.77 2.53 -16.53
C LEU A 243 -9.10 1.53 -15.42
N PRO A 244 -8.36 0.42 -15.22
CA PRO A 244 -8.66 -0.53 -14.15
C PRO A 244 -8.69 0.08 -12.73
N PRO A 245 -7.65 0.83 -12.26
CA PRO A 245 -7.67 1.37 -10.90
C PRO A 245 -8.77 2.44 -10.71
N VAL A 246 -9.06 3.25 -11.73
CA VAL A 246 -10.14 4.25 -11.65
C VAL A 246 -11.51 3.57 -11.59
N THR A 247 -11.75 2.56 -12.43
CA THR A 247 -13.01 1.79 -12.41
C THR A 247 -13.21 1.08 -11.08
N ILE A 248 -12.18 0.41 -10.56
CA ILE A 248 -12.25 -0.26 -9.26
C ILE A 248 -12.55 0.73 -8.14
N ALA A 249 -11.91 1.91 -8.13
CA ALA A 249 -12.16 2.93 -7.13
C ALA A 249 -13.56 3.58 -7.24
N MET A 250 -14.17 3.61 -8.42
CA MET A 250 -15.54 4.12 -8.59
C MET A 250 -16.61 3.16 -8.04
N VAL A 251 -16.30 1.86 -7.99
CA VAL A 251 -17.22 0.80 -7.56
C VAL A 251 -16.97 0.38 -6.10
N THR A 252 -15.71 0.36 -5.66
CA THR A 252 -15.31 -0.13 -4.33
C THR A 252 -14.72 0.98 -3.47
N ASN A 253 -15.24 1.08 -2.23
CA ASN A 253 -14.80 2.07 -1.24
C ASN A 253 -13.98 1.47 -0.08
N ASN A 254 -13.94 0.13 0.03
CA ASN A 254 -13.30 -0.57 1.14
C ASN A 254 -11.81 -0.82 0.82
N VAL A 255 -10.94 -0.02 1.42
CA VAL A 255 -9.48 -0.10 1.21
C VAL A 255 -8.90 -1.36 1.85
N GLU A 256 -9.45 -1.82 2.97
CA GLU A 256 -8.99 -3.01 3.70
C GLU A 256 -9.16 -4.26 2.86
N ILE A 257 -10.34 -4.46 2.24
CA ILE A 257 -10.59 -5.58 1.33
C ILE A 257 -9.66 -5.51 0.11
N LEU A 258 -9.50 -4.33 -0.50
CA LEU A 258 -8.61 -4.16 -1.66
C LEU A 258 -7.16 -4.53 -1.33
N VAL A 259 -6.65 -4.05 -0.20
CA VAL A 259 -5.29 -4.36 0.28
C VAL A 259 -5.16 -5.84 0.63
N SER A 260 -6.15 -6.42 1.31
CA SER A 260 -6.17 -7.84 1.66
C SER A 260 -6.09 -8.69 0.41
N ILE A 261 -6.98 -8.50 -0.57
CA ILE A 261 -7.01 -9.28 -1.83
C ILE A 261 -5.69 -9.10 -2.60
N THR A 262 -5.24 -7.85 -2.76
CA THR A 262 -4.02 -7.59 -3.54
C THR A 262 -2.78 -8.20 -2.88
N GLY A 263 -2.65 -8.06 -1.56
CA GLY A 263 -1.54 -8.63 -0.79
C GLY A 263 -1.56 -10.16 -0.73
N SER A 264 -2.74 -10.74 -0.56
CA SER A 264 -2.92 -12.18 -0.37
C SER A 264 -2.81 -12.99 -1.66
N TYR A 265 -3.37 -12.53 -2.77
CA TYR A 265 -3.35 -13.30 -4.03
C TYR A 265 -2.19 -12.87 -4.92
N ALA A 266 -2.18 -11.60 -5.35
CA ALA A 266 -1.14 -11.11 -6.25
C ALA A 266 0.24 -11.04 -5.55
N GLY A 267 0.25 -10.64 -4.28
CA GLY A 267 1.46 -10.61 -3.47
C GLY A 267 2.11 -11.98 -3.30
N VAL A 268 1.34 -13.04 -3.01
CA VAL A 268 1.86 -14.41 -2.93
C VAL A 268 2.52 -14.85 -4.25
N VAL A 269 1.88 -14.57 -5.38
CA VAL A 269 2.45 -14.93 -6.70
C VAL A 269 3.78 -14.22 -6.94
N ILE A 270 3.81 -12.90 -6.76
CA ILE A 270 4.97 -12.07 -7.12
C ILE A 270 6.12 -12.19 -6.11
N GLN A 271 5.81 -12.35 -4.81
CA GLN A 271 6.82 -12.37 -3.75
C GLN A 271 7.29 -13.78 -3.39
N TYR A 272 6.46 -14.80 -3.59
CA TYR A 272 6.81 -16.18 -3.22
C TYR A 272 7.00 -17.08 -4.43
N ILE A 273 5.96 -17.27 -5.24
CA ILE A 273 5.96 -18.29 -6.31
C ILE A 273 6.98 -17.93 -7.40
N VAL A 274 6.91 -16.71 -7.94
CA VAL A 274 7.78 -16.29 -9.06
C VAL A 274 9.27 -16.34 -8.67
N PRO A 275 9.72 -15.74 -7.54
CA PRO A 275 11.13 -15.82 -7.16
C PRO A 275 11.62 -17.25 -6.91
N ALA A 276 10.80 -18.10 -6.27
CA ALA A 276 11.16 -19.49 -6.01
C ALA A 276 11.33 -20.28 -7.33
N CYS A 277 10.41 -20.13 -8.26
CA CYS A 277 10.48 -20.75 -9.58
C CYS A 277 11.70 -20.26 -10.37
N LEU A 278 11.96 -18.95 -10.37
CA LEU A 278 13.13 -18.38 -11.07
C LEU A 278 14.45 -18.93 -10.53
N VAL A 279 14.61 -19.01 -9.21
CA VAL A 279 15.82 -19.57 -8.58
C VAL A 279 15.98 -21.04 -8.95
N TYR A 280 14.91 -21.84 -8.88
CA TYR A 280 14.95 -23.26 -9.23
C TYR A 280 15.30 -23.50 -10.71
N LEU A 281 14.61 -22.80 -11.62
CA LEU A 281 14.85 -22.92 -13.07
C LEU A 281 16.24 -22.42 -13.46
N ALA A 282 16.72 -21.33 -12.85
CA ALA A 282 18.08 -20.82 -13.07
C ALA A 282 19.14 -21.84 -12.63
N GLN A 283 18.97 -22.46 -11.47
CA GLN A 283 19.89 -23.48 -10.97
C GLN A 283 19.90 -24.73 -11.84
N ARG A 284 18.72 -25.20 -12.28
CA ARG A 284 18.63 -26.31 -13.23
C ARG A 284 19.32 -25.98 -14.55
N SER A 285 19.12 -24.77 -15.07
CA SER A 285 19.74 -24.30 -16.31
C SER A 285 21.27 -24.23 -16.20
N VAL A 286 21.80 -23.75 -15.07
CA VAL A 286 23.25 -23.71 -14.82
C VAL A 286 23.83 -25.12 -14.74
N ARG A 287 23.20 -26.04 -13.99
CA ARG A 287 23.64 -27.44 -13.89
C ARG A 287 23.66 -28.15 -15.26
N GLN A 288 22.66 -27.87 -16.10
CA GLN A 288 22.59 -28.45 -17.45
C GLN A 288 23.65 -27.90 -18.40
N ARG A 289 24.01 -26.62 -18.28
CA ARG A 289 24.94 -25.95 -19.21
C ARG A 289 26.41 -26.07 -18.82
N VAL A 290 26.73 -26.15 -17.53
CA VAL A 290 28.11 -26.17 -17.04
C VAL A 290 28.69 -27.58 -16.93
N GLY A 291 27.85 -28.63 -17.02
CA GLY A 291 28.29 -30.00 -16.77
C GLY A 291 28.64 -30.22 -15.30
N GLY A 292 28.65 -31.47 -14.84
CA GLY A 292 28.85 -31.83 -13.41
C GLY A 292 30.21 -31.49 -12.80
N ASP A 293 31.01 -30.64 -13.46
CA ASP A 293 32.33 -30.19 -12.98
C ASP A 293 32.14 -29.02 -12.01
N GLU A 294 31.72 -29.35 -10.77
CA GLU A 294 31.47 -28.39 -9.66
C GLU A 294 32.72 -27.56 -9.27
N THR A 295 33.88 -27.85 -9.84
CA THR A 295 35.19 -27.28 -9.54
C THR A 295 35.54 -26.00 -10.33
N ALA A 296 34.85 -25.67 -11.42
CA ALA A 296 35.33 -24.60 -12.32
C ALA A 296 34.87 -23.16 -11.98
N SER A 297 33.88 -22.95 -11.12
CA SER A 297 33.54 -21.58 -10.66
C SER A 297 32.72 -21.62 -9.37
N LYS A 298 33.31 -21.19 -8.25
CA LYS A 298 32.55 -20.83 -7.04
C LYS A 298 31.58 -19.72 -7.44
N ASN A 299 30.31 -20.07 -7.67
CA ASN A 299 29.27 -19.09 -7.96
C ASN A 299 29.12 -18.14 -6.76
N LYS A 300 29.75 -16.96 -6.88
CA LYS A 300 29.74 -15.90 -5.86
C LYS A 300 28.32 -15.40 -5.55
N HIS A 301 27.38 -15.63 -6.47
CA HIS A 301 25.96 -15.24 -6.36
C HIS A 301 25.05 -16.45 -6.11
N ARG A 302 25.58 -17.57 -5.62
CA ARG A 302 24.78 -18.73 -5.24
C ARG A 302 23.78 -18.32 -4.17
N SER A 303 22.49 -18.49 -4.49
CA SER A 303 21.42 -18.29 -3.51
C SER A 303 21.57 -19.31 -2.37
N PRO A 304 21.40 -18.89 -1.09
CA PRO A 304 21.32 -19.83 0.03
C PRO A 304 20.11 -20.76 -0.07
N PHE A 305 19.12 -20.40 -0.89
CA PHE A 305 17.84 -21.09 -1.07
C PHE A 305 17.82 -22.09 -2.23
N GLY A 306 18.95 -22.74 -2.53
CA GLY A 306 19.12 -23.55 -3.74
C GLY A 306 18.71 -25.02 -3.66
N HIS A 307 18.10 -25.46 -2.56
CA HIS A 307 17.61 -26.82 -2.43
C HIS A 307 16.17 -26.92 -2.96
N SER A 308 15.84 -27.99 -3.68
CA SER A 308 14.48 -28.23 -4.21
C SER A 308 13.42 -28.31 -3.11
N LEU A 309 13.82 -28.72 -1.89
CA LEU A 309 12.96 -28.69 -0.70
C LEU A 309 12.49 -27.27 -0.36
N TRP A 310 13.31 -26.24 -0.58
CA TRP A 310 12.93 -24.86 -0.33
C TRP A 310 11.85 -24.37 -1.28
N MET A 311 11.94 -24.75 -2.56
CA MET A 311 10.89 -24.47 -3.53
C MET A 311 9.58 -25.15 -3.12
N LEU A 312 9.63 -26.44 -2.75
CA LEU A 312 8.45 -27.17 -2.29
C LEU A 312 7.83 -26.50 -1.06
N PHE A 313 8.66 -26.12 -0.09
CA PHE A 313 8.23 -25.38 1.10
C PHE A 313 7.50 -24.08 0.73
N ILE A 314 8.08 -23.25 -0.15
CA ILE A 314 7.44 -22.00 -0.59
C ILE A 314 6.11 -22.26 -1.29
N LEU A 315 6.01 -23.29 -2.13
CA LEU A 315 4.77 -23.63 -2.83
C LEU A 315 3.69 -24.08 -1.84
N VAL A 316 4.03 -24.97 -0.91
CA VAL A 316 3.11 -25.41 0.15
C VAL A 316 2.67 -24.22 1.01
N TRP A 317 3.61 -23.37 1.42
CA TRP A 317 3.31 -22.16 2.17
C TRP A 317 2.37 -21.23 1.40
N SER A 318 2.63 -21.00 0.11
CA SER A 318 1.78 -20.18 -0.76
C SER A 318 0.34 -20.72 -0.83
N VAL A 319 0.17 -22.04 -0.93
CA VAL A 319 -1.15 -22.67 -0.91
C VAL A 319 -1.84 -22.47 0.44
N VAL A 320 -1.14 -22.69 1.55
CA VAL A 320 -1.69 -22.48 2.90
C VAL A 320 -2.18 -21.04 3.07
N CYS A 321 -1.38 -20.06 2.64
CA CYS A 321 -1.71 -18.64 2.75
C CYS A 321 -2.95 -18.27 1.92
N VAL A 322 -3.01 -18.72 0.67
CA VAL A 322 -4.18 -18.48 -0.20
C VAL A 322 -5.42 -19.11 0.41
N VAL A 323 -5.36 -20.38 0.82
CA VAL A 323 -6.50 -21.09 1.44
C VAL A 323 -6.98 -20.38 2.71
N ALA A 324 -6.08 -20.01 3.61
CA ALA A 324 -6.43 -19.33 4.85
C ALA A 324 -7.18 -18.02 4.60
N ILE A 325 -6.76 -17.24 3.60
CA ILE A 325 -7.37 -15.94 3.27
C ILE A 325 -8.67 -16.11 2.50
N THR A 326 -8.75 -17.07 1.59
CA THR A 326 -10.01 -17.41 0.91
C THR A 326 -11.07 -17.84 1.91
N VAL A 327 -10.72 -18.70 2.88
CA VAL A 327 -11.64 -19.10 3.96
C VAL A 327 -12.08 -17.90 4.78
N ASN A 328 -11.15 -17.00 5.15
CA ASN A 328 -11.50 -15.79 5.90
C ASN A 328 -12.51 -14.91 5.15
N HIS A 329 -12.28 -14.66 3.86
CA HIS A 329 -13.20 -13.87 3.05
C HIS A 329 -14.57 -14.53 2.88
N ILE A 330 -14.64 -15.86 2.80
CA ILE A 330 -15.93 -16.58 2.74
C ILE A 330 -16.68 -16.45 4.07
N ILE A 331 -15.98 -16.63 5.20
CA ILE A 331 -16.59 -16.52 6.53
C ILE A 331 -17.10 -15.10 6.77
N GLU A 332 -16.30 -14.08 6.46
CA GLU A 332 -16.72 -12.67 6.57
C GLU A 332 -17.89 -12.33 5.64
N ALA A 333 -17.94 -12.90 4.43
CA ALA A 333 -19.07 -12.69 3.51
C ALA A 333 -20.36 -13.39 3.97
N SER A 334 -20.26 -14.36 4.88
CA SER A 334 -21.39 -15.11 5.44
C SER A 334 -21.89 -14.58 6.80
N ALA A 335 -21.21 -13.59 7.38
CA ALA A 335 -21.52 -12.96 8.65
C ALA A 335 -22.24 -11.62 8.44
#